data_AF-A0A7S0MUY6-F1
#
_entry.id   AF-A0A7S0MUY6-F1
#
_cell.length_a   1.000
_cell.length_b   1.000
_cell.length_c   1.000
_cell.angle_alpha   90.00
_cell.angle_beta   90.00
_cell.angle_gamma   90.00
#
_symmetry.space_group_name_H-M   'P 1'
#
loop_
_entity.id
_entity.type
_entity.pdbx_description
1 polymer ?
#
loop_
_entity_poly.entity_id
_entity_poly.type
_entity_poly.pdbx_seq_one_letter_code
_entity_poly.pdbx_strand_id
1 'polypeptide(L)'
;VQLPGSEALQCIFNSILTGHFQTFGADVLKISEDLTKATIELQSLVANTFFPTAIKFHYIFNLRDIGNIFEGLLRSKALYYTGTLPVIRLWAHECERVFSDRMITVTDMDRFREFLEQVVRKYFEKEFDKILTKPNIYTTFTTTTGNDDERPYCGIQDEEKLSKIMAEKLAEYNETNAVMDLVLFTMAVEHICRITRVIDKPRGNAL
;
A
#
# COMPACT_ATOMS: atom_id res chain seq x y z
N VAL A 1 16.44 -9.93 -19.67
CA VAL A 1 15.11 -10.53 -19.92
C VAL A 1 14.21 -9.40 -20.38
N GLN A 2 13.68 -9.45 -21.61
CA GLN A 2 12.71 -8.45 -22.09
C GLN A 2 11.46 -8.47 -21.21
N LEU A 3 10.86 -7.29 -21.01
CA LEU A 3 9.57 -7.17 -20.33
C LEU A 3 8.53 -7.98 -21.12
N PRO A 4 7.70 -8.82 -20.46
CA PRO A 4 6.57 -9.45 -21.12
C PRO A 4 5.64 -8.39 -21.69
N GLY A 5 4.92 -8.71 -22.77
CA GLY A 5 3.89 -7.82 -23.31
C GLY A 5 2.83 -7.47 -22.27
N SER A 6 2.22 -6.30 -22.38
CA SER A 6 1.20 -5.82 -21.45
C SER A 6 0.03 -6.80 -21.28
N GLU A 7 -0.37 -7.48 -22.36
CA GLU A 7 -1.42 -8.51 -22.35
C GLU A 7 -1.05 -9.70 -21.45
N ALA A 8 0.20 -10.15 -21.49
CA ALA A 8 0.66 -11.25 -20.65
C ALA A 8 0.69 -10.84 -19.18
N LEU A 9 1.14 -9.63 -18.87
CA LEU A 9 1.12 -9.07 -17.51
C LEU A 9 -0.32 -8.97 -17.00
N GLN A 10 -1.22 -8.44 -17.81
CA GLN A 10 -2.63 -8.32 -17.46
C GLN A 10 -3.24 -9.71 -17.18
N CYS A 11 -2.97 -10.70 -18.04
CA CYS A 11 -3.49 -12.06 -17.85
C CYS A 11 -2.99 -12.69 -16.54
N ILE A 12 -1.69 -12.61 -16.25
CA ILE A 12 -1.08 -13.20 -15.05
C ILE A 12 -1.66 -12.55 -13.79
N PHE A 13 -1.57 -11.23 -13.68
CA PHE A 13 -1.95 -10.51 -12.47
C PHE A 13 -3.46 -10.48 -12.26
N ASN A 14 -4.26 -10.38 -13.32
CA ASN A 14 -5.71 -10.45 -13.21
C ASN A 14 -6.16 -11.84 -12.74
N SER A 15 -5.52 -12.92 -13.21
CA SER A 15 -5.84 -14.28 -12.76
C SER A 15 -5.57 -14.47 -11.27
N ILE A 16 -4.43 -13.96 -10.78
CA ILE A 16 -4.07 -14.00 -9.35
C ILE A 16 -5.11 -13.24 -8.51
N LEU A 17 -5.43 -12.00 -8.91
CA LEU A 17 -6.32 -11.14 -8.13
C LEU A 17 -7.76 -11.62 -8.17
N THR A 18 -8.23 -12.10 -9.33
CA THR A 18 -9.56 -12.70 -9.47
C THR A 18 -9.68 -13.95 -8.62
N GLY A 19 -8.65 -14.81 -8.57
CA GLY A 19 -8.60 -15.97 -7.70
C GLY A 19 -8.73 -15.62 -6.21
N HIS A 20 -8.02 -14.58 -5.76
CA HIS A 20 -8.13 -14.07 -4.40
C HIS A 20 -9.52 -13.52 -4.08
N PHE A 21 -10.11 -12.75 -5.01
CA PHE A 21 -11.42 -12.12 -4.84
C PHE A 21 -12.62 -13.06 -4.98
N GLN A 22 -12.44 -14.35 -5.26
CA GLN A 22 -13.54 -15.32 -5.31
C GLN A 22 -14.33 -15.41 -3.99
N THR A 23 -13.67 -15.13 -2.86
CA THR A 23 -14.29 -15.15 -1.53
C THR A 23 -14.90 -13.82 -1.11
N PHE A 24 -14.76 -12.78 -1.93
CA PHE A 24 -15.21 -11.41 -1.66
C PHE A 24 -16.57 -11.15 -2.29
N GLY A 25 -17.12 -9.95 -2.07
CA GLY A 25 -18.35 -9.49 -2.72
C GLY A 25 -18.22 -9.49 -4.26
N ALA A 26 -19.34 -9.73 -4.95
CA ALA A 26 -19.38 -9.76 -6.41
C ALA A 26 -18.99 -8.42 -7.06
N ASP A 27 -19.14 -7.32 -6.35
CA ASP A 27 -18.66 -5.99 -6.72
C ASP A 27 -17.12 -5.91 -6.67
N VAL A 28 -16.49 -6.45 -5.63
CA VAL A 28 -15.02 -6.55 -5.51
C VAL A 28 -14.43 -7.43 -6.60
N LEU A 29 -15.09 -8.53 -6.93
CA LEU A 29 -14.65 -9.41 -8.01
C LEU A 29 -14.66 -8.70 -9.38
N LYS A 30 -15.64 -7.82 -9.63
CA LYS A 30 -15.75 -7.09 -10.91
C LYS A 30 -14.65 -6.05 -11.12
N ILE A 31 -14.10 -5.49 -10.04
CA ILE A 31 -13.06 -4.45 -10.14
C ILE A 31 -11.64 -5.04 -10.27
N SER A 32 -11.45 -6.37 -10.26
CA SER A 32 -10.12 -7.00 -10.37
C SER A 32 -9.41 -6.63 -11.68
N GLU A 33 -10.16 -6.58 -12.77
CA GLU A 33 -9.63 -6.25 -14.09
C GLU A 33 -9.18 -4.78 -14.15
N ASP A 34 -9.99 -3.86 -13.62
CA ASP A 34 -9.68 -2.44 -13.56
C ASP A 34 -8.48 -2.15 -12.65
N LEU A 35 -8.39 -2.80 -11.49
CA LEU A 35 -7.21 -2.72 -10.61
C LEU A 35 -5.94 -3.20 -11.31
N THR A 36 -6.03 -4.27 -12.10
CA THR A 36 -4.89 -4.79 -12.85
C THR A 36 -4.44 -3.81 -13.93
N LYS A 37 -5.37 -3.29 -14.73
CA LYS A 37 -5.07 -2.30 -15.77
C LYS A 37 -4.52 -1.00 -15.17
N ALA A 38 -5.13 -0.51 -14.10
CA ALA A 38 -4.69 0.68 -13.37
C ALA A 38 -3.25 0.52 -12.85
N THR A 39 -2.90 -0.65 -12.30
CA THR A 39 -1.54 -0.90 -11.81
C THR A 39 -0.51 -0.92 -12.93
N ILE A 40 -0.81 -1.56 -14.07
CA ILE A 40 0.10 -1.63 -15.23
C ILE A 40 0.30 -0.24 -15.84
N GLU A 41 -0.76 0.56 -15.94
CA GLU A 41 -0.67 1.94 -16.44
C GLU A 41 0.13 2.82 -15.50
N LEU A 42 -0.13 2.78 -14.20
CA LEU A 42 0.62 3.55 -13.22
C LEU A 42 2.11 3.16 -13.23
N GLN A 43 2.42 1.86 -13.27
CA GLN A 43 3.80 1.39 -13.38
C GLN A 43 4.48 1.91 -14.65
N SER A 44 3.77 1.92 -15.79
CA SER A 44 4.28 2.44 -17.06
C SER A 44 4.57 3.94 -16.97
N LEU A 45 3.67 4.73 -16.38
CA LEU A 45 3.87 6.17 -16.16
C LEU A 45 5.09 6.44 -15.27
N VAL A 46 5.23 5.70 -14.18
CA VAL A 46 6.36 5.82 -13.25
C VAL A 46 7.68 5.45 -13.94
N ALA A 47 7.74 4.29 -14.59
CA ALA A 47 8.96 3.79 -15.23
C ALA A 47 9.41 4.65 -16.42
N ASN A 48 8.47 5.30 -17.14
CA ASN A 48 8.77 6.18 -18.27
C ASN A 48 9.07 7.63 -17.87
N THR A 49 8.91 7.99 -16.60
CA THR A 49 9.14 9.36 -16.11
C THR A 49 10.33 9.43 -15.16
N PHE A 50 10.41 8.48 -14.23
CA PHE A 50 11.41 8.48 -13.16
C PHE A 50 12.59 7.59 -13.54
N PHE A 51 13.58 8.20 -14.18
CA PHE A 51 14.79 7.50 -14.63
C PHE A 51 15.90 7.54 -13.57
N PRO A 52 16.76 6.49 -13.52
CA PRO A 52 17.92 6.50 -12.66
C PRO A 52 18.92 7.56 -13.14
N THR A 53 19.40 8.38 -12.21
CA THR A 53 20.47 9.37 -12.45
C THR A 53 21.62 9.13 -11.47
N ALA A 54 22.73 9.84 -11.61
CA ALA A 54 23.84 9.76 -10.66
C ALA A 54 23.41 10.06 -9.21
N ILE A 55 22.42 10.95 -9.02
CA ILE A 55 21.86 11.31 -7.71
C ILE A 55 20.72 10.36 -7.32
N LYS A 56 19.88 9.96 -8.29
CA LYS A 56 18.69 9.13 -8.09
C LYS A 56 18.91 7.70 -8.60
N PHE A 57 20.04 7.08 -8.24
CA PHE A 57 20.42 5.77 -8.79
C PHE A 57 19.46 4.64 -8.40
N HIS A 58 18.71 4.82 -7.30
CA HIS A 58 17.71 3.87 -6.80
C HIS A 58 16.36 3.96 -7.54
N TYR A 59 16.20 4.87 -8.52
CA TYR A 59 14.98 5.01 -9.33
C TYR A 59 14.96 3.92 -10.42
N ILE A 60 14.91 2.67 -9.97
CA ILE A 60 14.84 1.50 -10.83
C ILE A 60 13.47 0.87 -10.61
N PHE A 61 12.56 1.12 -11.55
CA PHE A 61 11.21 0.58 -11.52
C PHE A 61 11.09 -0.60 -12.49
N ASN A 62 10.66 -1.76 -11.99
CA ASN A 62 10.58 -3.00 -12.75
C ASN A 62 9.34 -3.82 -12.36
N LEU A 63 9.17 -5.00 -12.96
CA LEU A 63 7.97 -5.83 -12.74
C LEU A 63 7.80 -6.31 -11.29
N ARG A 64 8.86 -6.36 -10.50
CA ARG A 64 8.77 -6.68 -9.07
C ARG A 64 7.89 -5.67 -8.34
N ASP A 65 7.83 -4.43 -8.82
CA ASP A 65 7.01 -3.40 -8.21
C ASP A 65 5.51 -3.72 -8.34
N ILE A 66 5.09 -4.24 -9.49
CA ILE A 66 3.72 -4.76 -9.68
C ILE A 66 3.49 -5.93 -8.72
N GLY A 67 4.43 -6.87 -8.65
CA GLY A 67 4.38 -7.99 -7.70
C GLY A 67 4.18 -7.51 -6.25
N ASN A 68 4.96 -6.52 -5.80
CA ASN A 68 4.89 -5.97 -4.45
C ASN A 68 3.53 -5.32 -4.13
N ILE A 69 2.90 -4.67 -5.13
CA ILE A 69 1.56 -4.08 -5.00
C ILE A 69 0.52 -5.18 -4.86
N PHE A 70 0.59 -6.21 -5.71
CA PHE A 70 -0.34 -7.34 -5.66
C PHE A 70 -0.18 -8.15 -4.38
N GLU A 71 1.04 -8.40 -3.92
CA GLU A 71 1.29 -9.00 -2.60
C GLU A 71 0.62 -8.20 -1.47
N GLY A 72 0.62 -6.87 -1.56
CA GLY A 72 -0.12 -6.01 -0.63
C GLY A 72 -1.64 -6.22 -0.71
N LEU A 73 -2.19 -6.25 -1.91
CA LEU A 73 -3.62 -6.53 -2.13
C LEU A 73 -4.04 -7.90 -1.62
N LEU A 74 -3.19 -8.92 -1.77
CA LEU A 74 -3.43 -10.29 -1.32
C LEU A 74 -3.46 -10.42 0.21
N ARG A 75 -3.03 -9.40 0.97
CA ARG A 75 -3.20 -9.35 2.44
C ARG A 75 -4.62 -8.98 2.87
N SER A 76 -5.46 -8.50 1.94
CA SER A 76 -6.87 -8.24 2.22
C SER A 76 -7.62 -9.54 2.54
N LYS A 77 -8.59 -9.47 3.45
CA LYS A 77 -9.51 -10.58 3.74
C LYS A 77 -10.95 -10.11 3.61
N ALA A 78 -11.80 -10.93 3.00
CA ALA A 78 -13.20 -10.60 2.73
C ALA A 78 -13.98 -10.11 3.97
N LEU A 79 -13.65 -10.64 5.15
CA LEU A 79 -14.28 -10.23 6.43
C LEU A 79 -14.09 -8.74 6.75
N TYR A 80 -12.94 -8.15 6.41
CA TYR A 80 -12.59 -6.76 6.77
C TYR A 80 -12.73 -5.79 5.59
N TYR A 81 -12.86 -6.30 4.38
CA TYR A 81 -12.93 -5.52 3.14
C TYR A 81 -14.30 -5.68 2.49
N THR A 82 -15.29 -5.00 3.08
CA THR A 82 -16.67 -5.00 2.59
C THR A 82 -16.86 -3.86 1.56
N GLY A 83 -17.04 -4.24 0.30
CA GLY A 83 -17.24 -3.31 -0.82
C GLY A 83 -15.97 -2.93 -1.58
N THR A 84 -16.14 -2.17 -2.66
CA THR A 84 -15.06 -1.75 -3.57
C THR A 84 -14.11 -0.73 -2.96
N LEU A 85 -14.64 0.27 -2.24
CA LEU A 85 -13.86 1.40 -1.73
C LEU A 85 -12.68 1.00 -0.83
N PRO A 86 -12.84 0.12 0.19
CA PRO A 86 -11.71 -0.28 1.03
C PRO A 86 -10.59 -0.99 0.26
N VAL A 87 -10.96 -1.74 -0.79
CA VAL A 87 -10.02 -2.46 -1.65
C VAL A 87 -9.25 -1.49 -2.55
N ILE A 88 -9.94 -0.51 -3.15
CA ILE A 88 -9.31 0.49 -4.00
C ILE A 88 -8.41 1.44 -3.18
N ARG A 89 -8.83 1.78 -1.95
CA ARG A 89 -7.98 2.55 -1.01
C ARG A 89 -6.72 1.79 -0.60
N LEU A 90 -6.82 0.47 -0.42
CA LEU A 90 -5.67 -0.39 -0.15
C LEU A 90 -4.72 -0.41 -1.35
N TRP A 91 -5.26 -0.54 -2.56
CA TRP A 91 -4.47 -0.45 -3.79
C TRP A 91 -3.72 0.88 -3.89
N ALA A 92 -4.40 2.01 -3.68
CA ALA A 92 -3.78 3.33 -3.69
C ALA A 92 -2.67 3.45 -2.61
N HIS A 93 -2.92 2.92 -1.41
CA HIS A 93 -1.91 2.86 -0.35
C HIS A 93 -0.67 2.07 -0.81
N GLU A 94 -0.87 0.86 -1.34
CA GLU A 94 0.23 0.01 -1.79
C GLU A 94 1.02 0.64 -2.95
N CYS A 95 0.35 1.34 -3.87
CA CYS A 95 1.03 2.12 -4.91
C CYS A 95 1.93 3.21 -4.31
N GLU A 96 1.44 3.98 -3.32
CA GLU A 96 2.26 4.98 -2.63
C GLU A 96 3.45 4.34 -1.90
N ARG A 97 3.24 3.23 -1.19
CA ARG A 97 4.31 2.54 -0.45
C ARG A 97 5.37 1.95 -1.39
N VAL A 98 4.98 1.49 -2.57
CA VAL A 98 5.92 0.86 -3.51
C VAL A 98 6.68 1.91 -4.33
N PHE A 99 6.03 3.00 -4.75
CA PHE A 99 6.64 4.00 -5.61
C PHE A 99 7.08 5.26 -4.87
N SER A 100 6.15 5.92 -4.15
CA SER A 100 6.39 7.22 -3.52
C SER A 100 7.44 7.17 -2.42
N ASP A 101 7.58 6.05 -1.70
CA ASP A 101 8.58 5.92 -0.64
C ASP A 101 10.03 5.91 -1.16
N ARG A 102 10.24 5.71 -2.47
CA ARG A 102 11.57 5.85 -3.11
C ARG A 102 11.86 7.28 -3.55
N MET A 103 10.89 8.18 -3.50
CA MET A 103 11.04 9.53 -4.01
C MET A 103 11.74 10.41 -2.98
N ILE A 104 12.67 11.26 -3.44
CA ILE A 104 13.52 12.07 -2.55
C ILE A 104 13.20 13.56 -2.65
N THR A 105 12.56 13.98 -3.74
CA THR A 105 12.18 15.39 -3.94
C THR A 105 10.67 15.56 -3.87
N VAL A 106 10.24 16.70 -3.35
CA VAL A 106 8.81 17.07 -3.30
C VAL A 106 8.21 17.11 -4.70
N THR A 107 8.96 17.59 -5.68
CA THR A 107 8.55 17.61 -7.09
C THR A 107 8.27 16.21 -7.65
N ASP A 108 9.11 15.21 -7.33
CA ASP A 108 8.85 13.83 -7.78
C ASP A 108 7.60 13.25 -7.08
N MET A 109 7.45 13.52 -5.77
CA MET A 109 6.29 13.08 -4.99
C MET A 109 4.98 13.69 -5.52
N ASP A 110 4.98 14.99 -5.84
CA ASP A 110 3.82 15.66 -6.42
C ASP A 110 3.52 15.13 -7.82
N ARG A 111 4.55 14.91 -8.65
CA ARG A 111 4.37 14.32 -9.98
C ARG A 111 3.79 12.91 -9.92
N PHE A 112 4.21 12.11 -8.96
CA PHE A 112 3.62 10.79 -8.73
C PHE A 112 2.17 10.89 -8.25
N ARG A 113 1.85 11.85 -7.36
CA ARG A 113 0.48 12.10 -6.94
C ARG A 113 -0.42 12.42 -8.13
N GLU A 114 0.05 13.25 -9.07
CA GLU A 114 -0.68 13.53 -10.32
C GLU A 114 -0.94 12.27 -11.15
N PHE A 115 0.05 11.37 -11.27
CA PHE A 115 -0.15 10.09 -11.97
C PHE A 115 -1.16 9.19 -11.27
N LEU A 116 -1.09 9.10 -9.94
CA LEU A 116 -2.05 8.33 -9.16
C LEU A 116 -3.47 8.91 -9.33
N GLU A 117 -3.62 10.23 -9.23
CA GLU A 117 -4.88 10.92 -9.47
C GLU A 117 -5.44 10.65 -10.87
N GLN A 118 -4.60 10.76 -11.90
CA GLN A 118 -4.98 10.50 -13.28
C GLN A 118 -5.52 9.06 -13.44
N VAL A 119 -4.81 8.07 -12.90
CA VAL A 119 -5.21 6.66 -13.00
C VAL A 119 -6.49 6.41 -12.18
N VAL A 120 -6.61 6.97 -10.98
CA VAL A 120 -7.83 6.83 -10.16
C VAL A 120 -9.03 7.44 -10.89
N ARG A 121 -8.90 8.62 -11.50
CA ARG A 121 -10.00 9.23 -12.29
C ARG A 121 -10.42 8.34 -13.45
N LYS A 122 -9.45 7.73 -14.14
CA LYS A 122 -9.70 6.90 -15.32
C LYS A 122 -10.44 5.60 -15.01
N TYR A 123 -10.07 4.92 -13.92
CA TYR A 123 -10.59 3.59 -13.59
C TYR A 123 -11.66 3.60 -12.49
N PHE A 124 -11.65 4.59 -11.60
CA PHE A 124 -12.46 4.61 -10.37
C PHE A 124 -13.16 5.96 -10.14
N GLU A 125 -13.63 6.58 -11.23
CA GLU A 125 -14.23 7.93 -11.24
C GLU A 125 -15.28 8.16 -10.13
N LYS A 126 -16.18 7.19 -9.95
CA LYS A 126 -17.31 7.30 -9.01
C LYS A 126 -16.89 7.49 -7.55
N GLU A 127 -15.69 7.04 -7.18
CA GLU A 127 -15.20 7.06 -5.80
C GLU A 127 -13.94 7.92 -5.65
N PHE A 128 -13.59 8.72 -6.66
CA PHE A 128 -12.32 9.47 -6.75
C PHE A 128 -11.96 10.21 -5.45
N ASP A 129 -12.86 11.08 -4.97
CA ASP A 129 -12.59 11.92 -3.78
C ASP A 129 -12.37 11.06 -2.52
N LYS A 130 -13.14 9.98 -2.40
CA LYS A 130 -13.06 9.06 -1.26
C LYS A 130 -11.81 8.20 -1.30
N ILE A 131 -11.29 7.86 -2.48
CA ILE A 131 -10.08 7.03 -2.61
C ILE A 131 -8.85 7.80 -2.13
N LEU A 132 -8.76 9.09 -2.45
CA LEU A 132 -7.57 9.91 -2.18
C LEU A 132 -7.64 10.67 -0.85
N THR A 133 -8.74 10.57 -0.11
CA THR A 133 -8.88 11.17 1.22
C THR A 133 -7.76 10.70 2.14
N LYS A 134 -7.06 11.67 2.77
CA LYS A 134 -5.99 11.44 3.76
C LYS A 134 -6.55 11.52 5.20
N PRO A 135 -5.96 10.80 6.17
CA PRO A 135 -4.83 9.87 6.02
C PRO A 135 -5.20 8.60 5.24
N ASN A 136 -4.22 7.94 4.65
CA ASN A 136 -4.39 6.61 4.05
C ASN A 136 -3.32 5.65 4.62
N ILE A 137 -3.50 5.27 5.88
CA ILE A 137 -2.55 4.48 6.66
C ILE A 137 -3.16 3.11 6.93
N TYR A 138 -2.35 2.06 6.77
CA TYR A 138 -2.74 0.68 7.02
C TYR A 138 -1.79 0.02 8.02
N THR A 139 -2.35 -0.78 8.92
CA THR A 139 -1.65 -1.42 10.04
C THR A 139 -2.21 -2.82 10.28
N THR A 140 -1.46 -3.64 11.01
CA THR A 140 -1.85 -5.01 11.40
C THR A 140 -2.20 -5.15 12.88
N PHE A 141 -1.87 -4.13 13.69
CA PHE A 141 -1.92 -4.19 15.16
C PHE A 141 -3.00 -3.29 15.81
N THR A 142 -3.75 -2.52 15.01
CA THR A 142 -4.81 -1.63 15.52
C THR A 142 -6.18 -2.29 15.60
N THR A 143 -6.38 -3.32 14.78
CA THR A 143 -7.62 -4.09 14.70
C THR A 143 -7.53 -5.22 15.71
N THR A 144 -8.28 -5.10 16.81
CA THR A 144 -8.39 -6.16 17.81
C THR A 144 -9.24 -7.28 17.22
N THR A 145 -8.65 -8.44 17.06
CA THR A 145 -9.35 -9.69 16.75
C THR A 145 -9.51 -10.46 18.05
N GLY A 146 -10.51 -11.34 18.14
CA GLY A 146 -10.68 -12.22 19.31
C GLY A 146 -9.59 -13.29 19.45
N ASN A 147 -8.55 -13.24 18.63
CA ASN A 147 -7.45 -14.18 18.56
C ASN A 147 -6.15 -13.42 18.28
N ASP A 148 -5.21 -13.39 19.22
CA ASP A 148 -3.94 -12.65 19.12
C ASP A 148 -3.06 -13.05 17.92
N ASP A 149 -3.28 -14.24 17.34
CA ASP A 149 -2.59 -14.69 16.13
C ASP A 149 -3.16 -14.04 14.85
N GLU A 150 -4.38 -13.53 14.88
CA GLU A 150 -4.99 -12.90 13.72
C GLU A 150 -4.73 -11.40 13.70
N ARG A 151 -3.79 -10.97 12.85
CA ARG A 151 -3.43 -9.55 12.67
C ARG A 151 -3.85 -9.05 11.28
N PRO A 152 -5.11 -8.66 11.08
CA PRO A 152 -5.61 -8.30 9.76
C PRO A 152 -5.00 -6.97 9.32
N TYR A 153 -4.54 -6.93 8.07
CA TYR A 153 -4.02 -5.71 7.47
C TYR A 153 -5.18 -4.80 7.07
N CYS A 154 -5.42 -3.73 7.83
CA CYS A 154 -6.60 -2.87 7.66
C CYS A 154 -6.20 -1.38 7.71
N GLY A 155 -7.02 -0.56 7.05
CA GLY A 155 -6.90 0.89 7.14
C GLY A 155 -7.28 1.38 8.53
N ILE A 156 -6.58 2.39 9.04
CA ILE A 156 -6.92 3.00 10.33
C ILE A 156 -8.21 3.80 10.19
N GLN A 157 -9.06 3.74 11.21
CA GLN A 157 -10.28 4.57 11.30
C GLN A 157 -10.12 5.71 12.30
N ASP A 158 -9.18 5.57 13.24
CA ASP A 158 -8.98 6.49 14.37
C ASP A 158 -7.48 6.67 14.62
N GLU A 159 -6.98 7.89 14.37
CA GLU A 159 -5.58 8.28 14.57
C GLU A 159 -5.22 8.40 16.06
N GLU A 160 -6.17 8.78 16.92
CA GLU A 160 -5.94 8.87 18.36
C GLU A 160 -5.76 7.48 18.94
N LYS A 161 -6.58 6.51 18.51
CA LYS A 161 -6.42 5.10 18.87
C LYS A 161 -5.05 4.57 18.45
N LEU A 162 -4.61 4.87 17.22
CA LEU A 162 -3.29 4.48 16.73
C LEU A 162 -2.18 5.07 17.61
N SER A 163 -2.26 6.36 17.92
CA SER A 163 -1.26 7.06 18.73
C SER A 163 -1.18 6.50 20.16
N LYS A 164 -2.33 6.16 20.74
CA LYS A 164 -2.41 5.52 22.07
C LYS A 164 -1.73 4.15 22.08
N ILE A 165 -2.04 3.29 21.10
CA ILE A 165 -1.40 1.96 20.98
C ILE A 165 0.12 2.10 20.83
N MET A 166 0.58 3.07 20.04
CA MET A 166 2.02 3.31 19.88
C MET A 166 2.69 3.74 21.19
N ALA A 167 2.04 4.60 21.97
CA ALA A 167 2.55 5.03 23.28
C ALA A 167 2.61 3.86 24.28
N GLU A 168 1.58 3.01 24.29
CA GLU A 168 1.55 1.79 25.10
C GLU A 168 2.70 0.83 24.71
N LYS A 169 2.94 0.65 23.41
CA LYS A 169 4.05 -0.20 22.92
C LYS A 169 5.43 0.38 23.20
N LEU A 170 5.58 1.71 23.20
CA LEU A 170 6.81 2.36 23.61
C LEU A 170 7.07 2.17 25.11
N ALA A 171 6.03 2.25 25.95
CA ALA A 171 6.14 1.98 27.37
C ALA A 171 6.57 0.52 27.63
N GLU A 172 5.92 -0.45 26.98
CA GLU A 172 6.27 -1.88 27.05
C GLU A 172 7.72 -2.14 26.63
N TYR A 173 8.18 -1.47 25.56
CA TYR A 173 9.58 -1.55 25.13
C TYR A 173 10.54 -1.03 26.21
N ASN A 174 10.24 0.13 26.82
CA ASN A 174 11.05 0.78 27.84
C ASN A 174 11.10 0.02 29.18
N GLU A 175 10.14 -0.87 29.44
CA GLU A 175 10.18 -1.78 30.61
C GLU A 175 11.21 -2.90 30.44
N THR A 176 11.41 -3.38 29.20
CA THR A 176 12.26 -4.55 28.92
C THR A 176 13.64 -4.18 28.37
N ASN A 177 13.76 -3.02 27.71
CA ASN A 177 14.96 -2.59 26.99
C ASN A 177 15.48 -1.25 27.51
N ALA A 178 16.61 -0.80 26.96
CA ALA A 178 17.12 0.53 27.24
C ALA A 178 16.09 1.59 26.86
N VAL A 179 15.83 2.53 27.78
CA VAL A 179 14.81 3.55 27.62
C VAL A 179 15.05 4.40 26.38
N MET A 180 14.02 4.51 25.55
CA MET A 180 13.97 5.36 24.37
C MET A 180 13.00 6.51 24.61
N ASP A 181 13.51 7.74 24.62
CA ASP A 181 12.73 8.96 24.79
C ASP A 181 12.26 9.49 23.43
N LEU A 182 11.33 8.78 22.80
CA LEU A 182 10.74 9.19 21.53
C LEU A 182 9.46 9.98 21.74
N VAL A 183 9.36 11.12 21.04
CA VAL A 183 8.11 11.87 20.93
C VAL A 183 7.34 11.42 19.69
N LEU A 184 6.16 10.82 19.92
CA LEU A 184 5.32 10.22 18.88
C LEU A 184 4.41 11.25 18.21
N PHE A 185 4.97 12.10 17.36
CA PHE A 185 4.19 12.95 16.45
C PHE A 185 3.67 12.15 15.24
N THR A 186 2.68 12.68 14.51
CA THR A 186 2.05 12.01 13.35
C THR A 186 3.06 11.42 12.35
N MET A 187 4.11 12.19 12.02
CA MET A 187 5.18 11.72 11.11
C MET A 187 5.93 10.51 11.65
N ALA A 188 6.19 10.46 12.96
CA ALA A 188 6.86 9.33 13.60
C ALA A 188 5.96 8.08 13.57
N VAL A 189 4.67 8.25 13.87
CA VAL A 189 3.67 7.19 13.82
C VAL A 189 3.56 6.62 12.40
N GLU A 190 3.46 7.48 11.37
CA GLU A 190 3.45 7.04 9.97
C GLU A 190 4.70 6.26 9.60
N HIS A 191 5.87 6.71 10.04
CA HIS A 191 7.13 6.03 9.76
C HIS A 191 7.15 4.64 10.39
N ILE A 192 6.72 4.51 11.65
CA ILE A 192 6.60 3.22 12.31
C ILE A 192 5.65 2.30 11.52
N CYS A 193 4.49 2.81 11.09
CA CYS A 193 3.56 2.04 10.26
C CYS A 193 4.20 1.53 8.95
N ARG A 194 5.03 2.36 8.29
CA ARG A 194 5.78 1.96 7.08
C ARG A 194 6.77 0.84 7.39
N ILE A 195 7.52 0.96 8.47
CA ILE A 195 8.49 -0.06 8.90
C ILE A 195 7.77 -1.37 9.25
N THR A 196 6.69 -1.32 10.05
CA THR A 196 5.91 -2.51 10.39
C THR A 196 5.34 -3.20 9.17
N ARG A 197 4.86 -2.44 8.17
CA ARG A 197 4.38 -3.02 6.91
C ARG A 197 5.47 -3.82 6.21
N VAL A 198 6.71 -3.31 6.21
CA VAL A 198 7.84 -3.98 5.56
C VAL A 198 8.23 -5.23 6.32
N ILE A 199 8.31 -5.18 7.65
CA ILE A 199 8.68 -6.31 8.51
C ILE A 199 7.63 -7.43 8.45
N ASP A 200 6.34 -7.08 8.34
CA ASP A 200 5.25 -8.06 8.22
C ASP A 200 5.31 -8.88 6.92
N LYS A 201 6.05 -8.41 5.90
CA LYS A 201 6.20 -9.16 4.65
C LYS A 201 7.26 -10.26 4.79
N PRO A 202 6.99 -11.49 4.32
CA PRO A 202 8.03 -12.51 4.30
C PRO A 202 9.21 -12.04 3.45
N ARG A 203 10.42 -12.06 4.01
CA ARG A 203 11.65 -11.53 3.38
C ARG A 203 11.61 -10.01 3.13
N GLY A 204 10.79 -9.26 3.87
CA GLY A 204 10.82 -7.81 3.88
C GLY A 204 12.12 -7.27 4.46
N ASN A 205 12.62 -6.18 3.89
CA ASN A 205 13.80 -5.47 4.37
C ASN A 205 13.54 -3.96 4.31
N ALA A 206 13.73 -3.28 5.44
CA ALA A 206 13.70 -1.83 5.54
C ALA A 206 15.16 -1.34 5.63
N LEU A 207 15.61 -0.62 4.59
CA LEU A 207 16.96 -0.06 4.46
C LEU A 207 16.90 1.47 4.46
#